data_AF-A0A355D9M6-F1
#
_entry.id   AF-A0A355D9M6-F1
#
_cell.length_a   1.000
_cell.length_b   1.000
_cell.length_c   1.000
_cell.angle_alpha   90.00
_cell.angle_beta   90.00
_cell.angle_gamma   90.00
#
_symmetry.space_group_name_H-M   'P 1'
#
loop_
_entity.id
_entity.type
_entity.pdbx_description
1 polymer ?
#
loop_
_entity_poly.entity_id
_entity_poly.type
_entity_poly.pdbx_seq_one_letter_code
_entity_poly.pdbx_strand_id
1 'polypeptide(L)'
;MIKKYEKVQKLIQKEVDKEIYCREWNSSIILEGQVESWDMVIKAGKLASKRGYKGVVNQITVKGLKIPIIKAPIIRDSNLNGKRVDVLIIGGGVIGCAIARELAKWERSILLLEKE
;
A
#
# COMPACT_ATOMS: atom_id res chain seq x y z
N MET A 1 4.76 -24.45 20.06
CA MET A 1 3.53 -24.12 19.32
C MET A 1 3.95 -23.50 17.99
N ILE A 2 3.52 -24.05 16.84
CA ILE A 2 3.85 -23.49 15.52
C ILE A 2 3.07 -22.19 15.32
N LYS A 3 3.77 -21.08 15.04
CA LYS A 3 3.12 -19.80 14.79
C LYS A 3 2.35 -19.85 13.47
N LYS A 4 1.27 -19.07 13.38
CA LYS A 4 0.38 -19.08 12.23
C LYS A 4 1.12 -18.74 10.93
N TYR A 5 2.01 -17.74 10.95
CA TYR A 5 2.80 -17.37 9.76
C TYR A 5 3.75 -18.48 9.30
N GLU A 6 4.26 -19.33 10.19
CA GLU A 6 5.20 -20.41 9.80
C GLU A 6 4.54 -21.42 8.88
N LYS A 7 3.23 -21.67 9.06
CA LYS A 7 2.45 -22.51 8.14
C LYS A 7 2.33 -21.88 6.75
N VAL A 8 2.16 -20.55 6.71
CA VAL A 8 2.07 -19.80 5.46
C VAL A 8 3.43 -19.76 4.76
N GLN A 9 4.51 -19.52 5.51
CA GLN A 9 5.87 -19.54 4.99
C GLN A 9 6.20 -20.89 4.36
N LYS A 10 5.97 -22.00 5.07
CA LYS A 10 6.23 -23.35 4.53
C LYS A 10 5.49 -23.63 3.22
N LEU A 11 4.24 -23.15 3.10
CA LEU A 11 3.48 -23.28 1.87
C LEU A 11 4.09 -22.45 0.73
N ILE A 12 4.40 -21.18 0.99
CA ILE A 12 4.98 -20.29 -0.01
C ILE A 12 6.35 -20.82 -0.46
N GLN A 13 7.18 -21.29 0.47
CA GLN A 13 8.49 -21.87 0.16
C GLN A 13 8.43 -23.15 -0.66
N LYS A 14 7.34 -23.92 -0.51
CA LYS A 14 7.09 -25.13 -1.32
C LYS A 14 6.58 -24.77 -2.73
N GLU A 15 5.69 -23.79 -2.82
CA GLU A 15 4.93 -23.47 -4.05
C GLU A 15 5.59 -22.40 -4.92
N VAL A 16 6.46 -21.58 -4.35
CA VAL A 16 6.99 -20.37 -4.99
C VAL A 16 8.52 -20.38 -4.94
N ASP A 17 9.10 -20.09 -3.78
CA ASP A 17 10.56 -19.98 -3.63
C ASP A 17 10.98 -20.13 -2.16
N LYS A 18 12.05 -20.88 -1.91
CA LYS A 18 12.60 -21.13 -0.56
C LYS A 18 13.17 -19.87 0.09
N GLU A 19 13.56 -18.87 -0.70
CA GLU A 19 14.12 -17.61 -0.21
C GLU A 19 13.05 -16.60 0.26
N ILE A 20 11.77 -16.98 0.21
CA ILE A 20 10.69 -16.15 0.77
C ILE A 20 10.48 -16.50 2.25
N TYR A 21 10.54 -15.47 3.09
CA TYR A 21 10.29 -15.54 4.52
C TYR A 21 9.03 -14.76 4.88
N CYS A 22 8.40 -15.15 5.98
CA CYS A 22 7.22 -14.47 6.48
C CYS A 22 7.41 -14.05 7.94
N ARG A 23 6.79 -12.94 8.31
CA ARG A 23 6.64 -12.52 9.70
C ARG A 23 5.29 -11.85 9.93
N GLU A 24 4.87 -11.80 11.18
CA GLU A 24 3.65 -11.08 11.57
C GLU A 24 3.98 -9.65 12.00
N TRP A 25 3.12 -8.71 11.65
CA TRP A 25 3.19 -7.33 12.09
C TRP A 25 1.80 -6.69 12.06
N ASN A 26 1.34 -6.12 13.18
CA ASN A 26 0.07 -5.42 13.27
C ASN A 26 -1.13 -6.16 12.64
N SER A 27 -1.33 -7.42 13.04
CA SER A 27 -2.37 -8.32 12.47
C SER A 27 -2.25 -8.60 10.96
N SER A 28 -1.13 -8.24 10.34
CA SER A 28 -0.81 -8.48 8.94
C SER A 28 0.32 -9.49 8.82
N ILE A 29 0.42 -10.13 7.67
CA ILE A 29 1.57 -10.94 7.30
C ILE A 29 2.45 -10.17 6.33
N ILE A 30 3.75 -10.16 6.61
CA ILE A 30 4.75 -9.54 5.77
C ILE A 30 5.50 -10.66 5.04
N LEU A 31 5.65 -10.52 3.72
CA LEU A 31 6.42 -11.42 2.86
C LEU A 31 7.71 -10.70 2.44
N GLU A 32 8.86 -11.29 2.70
CA GLU A 32 10.18 -10.75 2.40
C GLU A 32 11.00 -11.78 1.62
N GLY A 33 11.86 -11.33 0.70
CA GLY A 33 12.71 -12.22 -0.11
C GLY A 33 13.04 -11.61 -1.48
N GLN A 34 13.86 -12.32 -2.24
CA GLN A 34 14.12 -12.01 -3.65
C GLN A 34 13.69 -13.20 -4.51
N VAL A 35 13.08 -12.92 -5.66
CA VAL A 35 12.61 -13.95 -6.62
C VAL A 35 13.01 -13.58 -8.04
N GLU A 36 12.91 -14.54 -8.95
CA GLU A 36 13.31 -14.36 -10.35
C GLU A 36 12.22 -13.73 -11.24
N SER A 37 10.95 -13.75 -10.84
CA SER A 37 9.85 -13.19 -11.65
C SER A 37 8.73 -12.50 -10.87
N TRP A 38 8.02 -11.59 -11.54
CA TRP A 38 6.86 -10.89 -10.96
C TRP A 38 5.69 -11.83 -10.67
N ASP A 39 5.52 -12.89 -11.47
CA ASP A 39 4.48 -13.90 -11.23
C ASP A 39 4.66 -14.62 -9.89
N MET A 40 5.91 -14.82 -9.46
CA MET A 40 6.20 -15.37 -8.13
C MET A 40 5.75 -14.43 -7.01
N VAL A 41 5.97 -13.12 -7.17
CA VAL A 41 5.49 -12.09 -6.22
C VAL A 41 3.96 -12.15 -6.09
N ILE A 42 3.25 -12.22 -7.22
CA ILE A 42 1.79 -12.31 -7.26
C ILE A 42 1.32 -13.63 -6.62
N LYS A 43 1.95 -14.76 -6.97
CA LYS A 43 1.58 -16.09 -6.44
C LYS A 43 1.75 -16.13 -4.92
N ALA A 44 2.88 -15.64 -4.39
CA ALA A 44 3.13 -15.57 -2.95
C ALA A 44 2.08 -14.71 -2.22
N GLY A 45 1.77 -13.52 -2.76
CA GLY A 45 0.73 -12.64 -2.21
C GLY A 45 -0.66 -13.28 -2.17
N LYS A 46 -1.05 -14.00 -3.25
CA LYS A 46 -2.31 -14.74 -3.32
C LYS A 46 -2.38 -15.88 -2.30
N LEU A 47 -1.28 -16.61 -2.10
CA LEU A 47 -1.23 -17.70 -1.11
C LEU A 47 -1.36 -17.17 0.33
N ALA A 48 -0.87 -15.96 0.59
CA ALA A 48 -0.93 -15.29 1.89
C ALA A 48 -2.30 -14.66 2.21
N SER A 49 -3.05 -14.19 1.21
CA SER A 49 -4.27 -13.37 1.43
C SER A 49 -5.44 -14.10 2.10
N LYS A 50 -5.51 -15.44 2.00
CA LYS A 50 -6.60 -16.26 2.57
C LYS A 50 -6.22 -16.97 3.87
N ARG A 51 -5.39 -16.32 4.69
CA ARG A 51 -4.82 -16.92 5.90
C ARG A 51 -5.29 -16.25 7.19
N GLY A 52 -6.34 -15.44 7.14
CA GLY A 52 -6.96 -14.80 8.31
C GLY A 52 -6.12 -13.69 8.93
N TYR A 53 -5.24 -13.04 8.15
CA TYR A 53 -4.61 -11.78 8.50
C TYR A 53 -5.48 -10.62 8.01
N LYS A 54 -5.38 -9.46 8.64
CA LYS A 54 -6.06 -8.24 8.18
C LYS A 54 -5.49 -7.71 6.86
N GLY A 55 -4.20 -7.94 6.62
CA GLY A 55 -3.51 -7.51 5.42
C GLY A 55 -2.32 -8.39 5.05
N VAL A 56 -1.90 -8.27 3.79
CA VAL A 56 -0.65 -8.83 3.27
C VAL A 56 0.22 -7.67 2.85
N VAL A 57 1.42 -7.57 3.42
CA VAL A 57 2.44 -6.61 2.99
C VAL A 57 3.47 -7.38 2.19
N ASN A 58 3.55 -7.09 0.89
CA ASN A 58 4.48 -7.74 -0.01
C ASN A 58 5.74 -6.88 -0.16
N GLN A 59 6.85 -7.33 0.40
CA GLN A 59 8.18 -6.73 0.27
C GLN A 59 9.13 -7.66 -0.52
N ILE A 60 8.58 -8.60 -1.29
CA ILE A 60 9.38 -9.44 -2.18
C ILE A 60 9.92 -8.56 -3.31
N THR A 61 11.21 -8.66 -3.57
CA THR A 61 11.88 -8.00 -4.69
C THR A 61 12.06 -8.97 -5.85
N VAL A 62 12.08 -8.47 -7.08
CA VAL A 62 12.41 -9.27 -8.26
C VAL A 62 13.82 -8.92 -8.71
N LYS A 63 14.64 -9.94 -8.92
CA LYS A 63 16.03 -9.78 -9.35
C LYS A 63 16.12 -9.00 -10.65
N GLY A 64 16.95 -7.96 -10.68
CA GLY A 64 17.12 -7.09 -11.85
C GLY A 64 15.94 -6.16 -12.16
N LEU A 65 14.81 -6.27 -11.46
CA LEU A 65 13.66 -5.38 -11.68
C LEU A 65 13.90 -4.04 -11.00
N LYS A 66 14.01 -2.98 -11.81
CA LYS A 66 13.98 -1.61 -11.30
C LYS A 66 12.53 -1.13 -11.22
N ILE A 67 12.03 -0.98 -10.00
CA ILE A 67 10.73 -0.37 -9.75
C ILE A 67 10.82 1.12 -10.13
N PRO A 68 9.92 1.64 -10.97
CA PRO A 68 9.91 3.06 -11.29
C PRO A 68 9.70 3.90 -10.03
N ILE A 69 10.41 5.02 -9.96
CA ILE A 69 10.29 5.96 -8.85
C ILE A 69 8.86 6.50 -8.83
N ILE A 70 8.32 6.74 -7.63
CA ILE A 70 7.03 7.42 -7.45
C ILE A 70 7.09 8.74 -8.22
N LYS A 71 6.13 8.96 -9.14
CA LYS A 71 6.02 10.21 -9.88
C LYS A 71 5.81 11.35 -8.89
N ALA A 72 6.80 12.24 -8.82
CA ALA A 72 6.68 13.47 -8.08
C ALA A 72 5.76 14.45 -8.83
N PRO A 73 5.04 15.34 -8.13
CA PRO A 73 4.32 16.42 -8.77
C PRO A 73 5.29 17.32 -9.56
N ILE A 74 4.82 17.82 -10.70
CA ILE A 74 5.56 18.74 -11.57
C ILE A 74 5.76 20.09 -10.87
N ILE A 75 4.74 20.53 -10.13
CA ILE A 75 4.74 21.78 -9.37
C ILE A 75 5.39 21.54 -8.01
N ARG A 76 6.36 22.39 -7.68
CA ARG A 76 7.01 22.45 -6.37
C ARG A 76 7.06 23.90 -5.93
N ASP A 77 6.17 24.28 -5.03
CA ASP A 77 6.11 25.63 -4.48
C ASP A 77 5.85 25.58 -2.97
N SER A 78 5.71 26.76 -2.35
CA SER A 78 5.38 26.93 -0.93
C SER A 78 4.04 27.63 -0.72
N ASN A 79 3.19 27.70 -1.75
CA ASN A 79 1.97 28.50 -1.75
C ASN A 79 0.95 28.05 -0.70
N LEU A 80 0.99 26.78 -0.32
CA LEU A 80 0.12 26.20 0.71
C LEU A 80 0.77 26.16 2.10
N ASN A 81 2.04 26.56 2.25
CA ASN A 81 2.75 26.49 3.51
C ASN A 81 2.11 27.44 4.54
N GLY A 82 1.79 26.90 5.71
CA GLY A 82 1.14 27.66 6.78
C GLY A 82 -0.34 28.01 6.51
N LYS A 83 -0.90 27.62 5.35
CA LYS A 83 -2.31 27.83 5.06
C LYS A 83 -3.17 27.01 6.03
N ARG A 84 -4.02 27.70 6.79
CA ARG A 84 -5.02 27.08 7.65
C ARG A 84 -6.34 26.95 6.90
N VAL A 85 -6.96 25.79 7.03
CA VAL A 85 -8.29 25.48 6.52
C VAL A 85 -9.07 24.70 7.57
N ASP A 86 -10.39 24.78 7.51
CA ASP A 86 -11.27 23.99 8.38
C ASP A 86 -11.21 22.52 8.01
N VAL A 87 -11.13 22.22 6.71
CA VAL A 87 -11.10 20.85 6.19
C VAL A 87 -10.05 20.68 5.10
N LEU A 88 -9.19 19.66 5.27
CA LEU A 88 -8.27 19.17 4.26
C LEU A 88 -8.78 17.84 3.69
N ILE A 89 -8.98 17.77 2.38
CA ILE A 89 -9.40 16.57 1.65
C ILE A 89 -8.22 16.09 0.79
N ILE A 90 -7.82 14.82 0.96
CA ILE A 90 -6.76 14.19 0.18
C ILE A 90 -7.41 13.18 -0.78
N GLY A 91 -7.30 13.47 -2.08
CA GLY A 91 -7.94 12.75 -3.18
C GLY A 91 -9.11 13.54 -3.76
N GLY A 92 -9.01 13.95 -5.03
CA GLY A 92 -9.98 14.70 -5.82
C GLY A 92 -10.86 13.84 -6.73
N GLY A 93 -10.85 12.52 -6.57
CA GLY A 93 -11.81 11.64 -7.24
C GLY A 93 -13.26 11.91 -6.84
N VAL A 94 -14.19 11.11 -7.38
CA VAL A 94 -15.65 11.26 -7.18
C VAL A 94 -16.02 11.44 -5.71
N ILE A 95 -15.43 10.63 -4.82
CA ILE A 95 -15.72 10.68 -3.38
C ILE A 95 -15.20 11.97 -2.75
N GLY A 96 -13.97 12.37 -3.05
CA GLY A 96 -13.39 13.60 -2.50
C GLY A 96 -14.15 14.85 -2.95
N CYS A 97 -14.52 14.91 -4.22
CA CYS A 97 -15.35 15.98 -4.77
C CYS A 97 -16.76 15.98 -4.14
N ALA A 98 -17.37 14.81 -3.92
CA ALA A 98 -18.67 14.72 -3.26
C ALA A 98 -18.63 15.23 -1.82
N ILE A 99 -17.56 14.90 -1.08
CA ILE A 99 -17.31 15.42 0.27
C ILE A 99 -17.14 16.94 0.24
N ALA A 100 -16.28 17.45 -0.66
CA ALA A 100 -16.06 18.89 -0.81
C ALA A 100 -17.37 19.64 -1.13
N ARG A 101 -18.16 19.11 -2.07
CA ARG A 101 -19.48 19.65 -2.45
C ARG A 101 -20.44 19.71 -1.27
N GLU A 102 -20.48 18.66 -0.46
CA GLU A 102 -21.39 18.60 0.69
C GLU A 102 -20.96 19.56 1.81
N LEU A 103 -19.65 19.66 2.07
CA LEU A 103 -19.11 20.56 3.09
C LEU A 103 -19.16 22.03 2.66
N ALA A 104 -19.08 22.33 1.36
CA ALA A 104 -19.16 23.69 0.84
C ALA A 104 -20.49 24.39 1.17
N LYS A 105 -21.55 23.63 1.47
CA LYS A 105 -22.85 24.18 1.92
C LYS A 105 -22.79 24.91 3.27
N TRP A 106 -21.72 24.69 4.05
CA TRP A 106 -21.61 25.15 5.44
C TRP A 106 -20.55 26.25 5.63
N GLU A 107 -20.23 27.00 4.57
CA GLU A 107 -19.26 28.13 4.57
C GLU A 107 -17.88 27.77 5.18
N ARG A 108 -17.43 26.52 4.99
CA ARG A 108 -16.12 26.07 5.46
C ARG A 108 -15.03 26.39 4.46
N SER A 109 -13.86 26.79 4.97
CA SER A 109 -12.64 26.83 4.18
C SER A 109 -12.17 25.40 3.91
N ILE A 110 -12.21 24.99 2.64
CA ILE A 110 -11.87 23.63 2.21
C ILE A 110 -10.66 23.70 1.29
N LEU A 111 -9.67 22.83 1.55
CA LEU A 111 -8.58 22.56 0.62
C LEU A 111 -8.67 21.11 0.16
N LEU A 112 -8.88 20.91 -1.14
CA LEU A 112 -8.83 19.59 -1.77
C LEU A 112 -7.49 19.45 -2.50
N LEU A 113 -6.77 18.37 -2.21
CA LEU A 113 -5.50 18.03 -2.84
C LEU A 113 -5.67 16.76 -3.68
N GLU A 114 -5.32 16.84 -4.96
CA GLU A 114 -5.17 15.69 -5.84
C GLU A 114 -3.74 15.66 -6.38
N LYS A 115 -3.20 14.46 -6.54
CA LYS A 115 -1.82 14.22 -6.98
C LYS A 115 -1.66 14.41 -8.49
N GLU A 116 -2.73 14.18 -9.26
CA GLU A 116 -2.79 14.29 -10.73
C GLU A 116 -3.27 15.66 -11.20
#